data_AF-A0A428MGA4-F1
#
_entry.id   AF-A0A428MGA4-F1
#
_cell.length_a   1.000
_cell.length_b   1.000
_cell.length_c   1.000
_cell.angle_alpha   90.00
_cell.angle_beta   90.00
_cell.angle_gamma   90.00
#
_symmetry.space_group_name_H-M   'P 1'
#
loop_
_entity.id
_entity.type
_entity.pdbx_description
1 polymer ?
#
loop_
_entity_poly.entity_id
_entity_poly.type
_entity_poly.pdbx_seq_one_letter_code
_entity_poly.pdbx_strand_id
1 'polypeptide(L)'
;MTDFIFPDPETMTIAEFEQYLPDLFAATNGRVSTDPRLQSFLQKNPDCAALVRDLETIAEHAKSLFEPVYEPSDNVWDNIKIKLHQNNNEDDLPLVRPL
;
A
#
# COMPACT_ATOMS: atom_id res chain seq x y z
N MET A 1 18.73 -12.48 -8.98
CA MET A 1 17.54 -13.10 -8.38
C MET A 1 18.07 -13.81 -7.15
N THR A 2 17.87 -13.25 -5.97
CA THR A 2 18.39 -13.82 -4.72
C THR A 2 17.59 -15.08 -4.44
N ASP A 3 18.23 -16.23 -4.39
CA ASP A 3 17.62 -17.44 -3.86
C ASP A 3 17.40 -17.21 -2.37
N PHE A 4 16.17 -16.86 -1.99
CA PHE A 4 15.79 -16.73 -0.59
C PHE A 4 15.79 -18.12 0.03
N ILE A 5 16.81 -18.38 0.85
CA ILE A 5 16.87 -19.60 1.67
C ILE A 5 16.00 -19.35 2.90
N PHE A 6 14.76 -19.82 2.84
CA PHE A 6 13.87 -19.83 3.99
C PHE A 6 14.21 -21.02 4.91
N PRO A 7 14.04 -20.87 6.24
CA PRO A 7 14.09 -22.00 7.16
C PRO A 7 13.11 -23.10 6.74
N ASP A 8 13.45 -24.35 7.03
CA ASP A 8 12.55 -25.48 6.78
C ASP A 8 11.25 -25.31 7.60
N PRO A 9 10.07 -25.29 6.96
CA PRO A 9 8.79 -25.18 7.66
C PRO A 9 8.51 -26.24 8.71
N GLU A 10 9.16 -27.39 8.64
CA GLU A 10 8.98 -28.44 9.65
C GLU A 10 9.74 -28.15 10.94
N THR A 11 10.82 -27.35 10.87
CA THR A 11 11.70 -27.05 12.01
C THR A 11 11.73 -25.59 12.42
N MET A 12 11.15 -24.68 11.62
CA MET A 12 11.16 -23.26 11.91
C MET A 12 10.41 -22.93 13.21
N THR A 13 10.93 -21.97 13.95
CA THR A 13 10.27 -21.40 15.13
C THR A 13 9.29 -20.29 14.72
N ILE A 14 8.42 -19.90 15.66
CA ILE A 14 7.50 -18.77 15.46
C ILE A 14 8.27 -17.47 15.21
N ALA A 15 9.34 -17.22 15.96
CA ALA A 15 10.15 -16.01 15.80
C ALA A 15 10.82 -15.94 14.42
N GLU A 16 11.33 -17.07 13.92
CA GLU A 16 11.89 -17.14 12.56
C GLU A 16 10.79 -16.91 11.52
N PHE A 17 9.62 -17.53 11.68
CA PHE A 17 8.49 -17.31 10.79
C PHE A 17 8.12 -15.83 10.69
N GLU A 18 7.97 -15.13 11.83
CA GLU A 18 7.65 -13.70 11.86
C GLU A 18 8.76 -12.84 11.23
N GLN A 19 10.03 -13.20 11.45
CA GLN A 19 11.18 -12.51 10.85
C GLN A 19 11.17 -12.61 9.32
N TYR A 20 10.85 -13.78 8.76
CA TYR A 20 10.80 -14.02 7.32
C TYR A 20 9.44 -13.70 6.70
N LEU A 21 8.44 -13.31 7.50
CA LEU A 21 7.09 -13.05 7.03
C LEU A 21 7.02 -12.03 5.88
N PRO A 22 7.73 -10.87 5.92
CA PRO A 22 7.72 -9.92 4.82
C PRO A 22 8.21 -10.53 3.50
N ASP A 23 9.27 -11.32 3.55
CA ASP A 23 9.85 -11.99 2.38
C ASP A 23 8.93 -13.10 1.85
N LEU A 24 8.26 -13.83 2.74
CA LEU A 24 7.24 -14.82 2.37
C LEU A 24 6.05 -14.15 1.65
N PHE A 25 5.61 -12.98 2.13
CA PHE A 25 4.57 -12.19 1.46
C PHE A 25 5.03 -11.72 0.07
N ALA A 26 6.28 -11.26 -0.07
CA ALA A 26 6.83 -10.86 -1.37
C ALA A 26 6.92 -12.06 -2.34
N ALA A 27 7.36 -13.22 -1.87
CA ALA A 27 7.52 -14.43 -2.68
C ALA A 27 6.18 -15.06 -3.12
N THR A 28 5.13 -14.93 -2.31
CA THR A 28 3.80 -15.52 -2.57
C THR A 28 2.80 -14.52 -3.16
N ASN A 29 3.27 -13.34 -3.60
CA ASN A 29 2.42 -12.28 -4.12
C ASN A 29 1.29 -11.87 -3.15
N GLY A 30 1.60 -11.88 -1.86
CA GLY A 30 0.71 -11.52 -0.76
C GLY A 30 -0.31 -12.59 -0.37
N ARG A 31 -0.02 -13.88 -0.65
CA ARG A 31 -0.90 -15.03 -0.34
C ARG A 31 -0.14 -16.16 0.37
N VAL A 32 0.47 -15.84 1.50
CA VAL A 32 1.25 -16.77 2.34
C VAL A 32 0.40 -17.96 2.82
N SER A 33 -0.88 -17.74 3.12
CA SER A 33 -1.82 -18.78 3.57
C SER A 33 -2.06 -19.88 2.55
N THR A 34 -1.72 -19.64 1.27
CA THR A 34 -1.89 -20.59 0.18
C THR A 34 -0.63 -21.39 -0.12
N ASP A 35 0.51 -21.07 0.51
CA ASP A 35 1.76 -21.79 0.28
C ASP A 35 1.65 -23.22 0.86
N PRO A 36 1.76 -24.28 0.02
CA PRO A 36 1.68 -25.66 0.47
C PRO A 36 2.76 -26.00 1.51
N ARG A 37 3.92 -25.36 1.43
CA ARG A 37 5.07 -25.63 2.31
C ARG A 37 4.79 -25.18 3.74
N LEU A 38 3.96 -24.15 3.91
CA LEU A 38 3.66 -23.56 5.21
C LEU A 38 2.41 -24.16 5.87
N GLN A 39 1.62 -24.98 5.18
CA GLN A 39 0.36 -25.53 5.70
C GLN A 39 0.56 -26.27 7.03
N SER A 40 1.56 -27.14 7.10
CA SER A 40 1.88 -27.90 8.31
C SER A 40 2.23 -26.97 9.48
N PHE A 41 3.04 -25.93 9.21
CA PHE A 41 3.41 -24.94 10.22
C PHE A 41 2.20 -24.13 10.71
N LEU A 42 1.37 -23.62 9.79
CA LEU A 42 0.21 -22.80 10.12
C LEU A 42 -0.89 -23.60 10.84
N GLN A 43 -1.06 -24.89 10.52
CA GLN A 43 -1.97 -25.78 11.25
C GLN A 43 -1.50 -26.05 12.68
N LYS A 44 -0.19 -26.17 12.90
CA LYS A 44 0.41 -26.35 14.24
C LYS A 44 0.40 -25.06 15.06
N ASN A 45 0.42 -23.90 14.39
CA ASN A 45 0.52 -22.58 15.02
C ASN A 45 -0.68 -21.69 14.60
N PRO A 46 -1.85 -21.84 15.24
CA PRO A 46 -3.07 -21.14 14.84
C PRO A 46 -2.96 -19.61 14.98
N ASP A 47 -2.17 -19.10 15.92
CA ASP A 47 -1.94 -17.66 16.08
C ASP A 47 -1.18 -17.08 14.87
N CYS A 48 -0.18 -17.80 14.34
CA CYS A 48 0.51 -17.42 13.11
C CYS A 48 -0.45 -17.44 11.91
N ALA A 49 -1.36 -18.42 11.84
CA ALA A 49 -2.37 -18.48 10.79
C ALA A 49 -3.35 -17.31 10.86
N ALA A 50 -3.75 -16.90 12.07
CA ALA A 50 -4.57 -15.70 12.28
C ALA A 50 -3.83 -14.43 11.84
N LEU A 51 -2.56 -14.29 12.24
CA LEU A 51 -1.71 -13.17 11.81
C LEU A 51 -1.60 -13.08 10.29
N VAL A 52 -1.31 -14.18 9.60
CA VAL A 52 -1.25 -14.21 8.12
C VAL A 52 -2.58 -13.78 7.51
N ARG A 53 -3.70 -14.31 8.00
CA ARG A 53 -5.03 -13.96 7.50
C ARG A 53 -5.32 -12.47 7.66
N ASP A 54 -4.98 -11.89 8.80
CA ASP A 54 -5.18 -10.47 9.07
C ASP A 54 -4.33 -9.61 8.13
N LEU A 55 -3.06 -9.97 7.93
CA LEU A 55 -2.17 -9.26 7.01
C LEU A 55 -2.63 -9.38 5.55
N GLU A 56 -3.09 -10.55 5.11
CA GLU A 56 -3.67 -10.74 3.77
C GLU A 56 -4.94 -9.93 3.57
N THR A 57 -5.76 -9.83 4.61
CA THR A 57 -6.98 -9.02 4.61
C THR A 57 -6.63 -7.53 4.50
N ILE A 58 -5.67 -7.06 5.30
CA ILE A 58 -5.16 -5.68 5.23
C ILE A 58 -4.60 -5.40 3.84
N ALA A 59 -3.79 -6.30 3.28
CA ALA A 59 -3.21 -6.14 1.94
C ALA A 59 -4.30 -6.06 0.86
N GLU A 60 -5.35 -6.86 0.97
CA GLU A 60 -6.48 -6.81 0.05
C GLU A 60 -7.22 -5.47 0.12
N HIS A 61 -7.51 -4.99 1.34
CA HIS A 61 -8.14 -3.68 1.52
C HIS A 61 -7.23 -2.53 1.06
N ALA A 62 -5.93 -2.61 1.34
CA ALA A 62 -4.97 -1.60 0.92
C ALA A 62 -4.92 -1.44 -0.61
N LYS A 63 -5.06 -2.52 -1.39
CA LYS A 63 -5.15 -2.44 -2.85
C LYS A 63 -6.25 -1.49 -3.33
N SER A 64 -7.40 -1.47 -2.64
CA SER A 64 -8.50 -0.57 -2.99
C SER A 64 -8.15 0.91 -2.78
N LEU A 65 -7.25 1.21 -1.82
CA LEU A 65 -6.72 2.57 -1.61
C LEU A 65 -5.75 3.01 -2.71
N PHE A 66 -5.21 2.05 -3.46
CA PHE A 66 -4.31 2.29 -4.59
C PHE A 66 -5.02 2.19 -5.95
N GLU A 67 -6.37 2.09 -5.98
CA GLU A 67 -7.13 2.35 -7.21
C GLU A 67 -6.73 3.72 -7.77
N PRO A 68 -6.66 3.87 -9.12
CA PRO A 68 -5.93 4.97 -9.72
C PRO A 68 -6.46 6.29 -9.21
N VAL A 69 -5.60 7.01 -8.47
CA VAL A 69 -5.72 8.45 -8.35
C VAL A 69 -5.55 8.96 -9.78
N TYR A 70 -6.67 9.15 -10.48
CA TYR A 70 -6.66 9.74 -11.80
C TYR A 70 -5.95 11.08 -11.66
N GLU A 71 -4.77 11.18 -12.26
CA GLU A 71 -4.12 12.47 -12.44
C GLU A 71 -5.14 13.36 -13.17
N PRO A 72 -5.51 14.52 -12.59
CA PRO A 72 -6.40 15.44 -13.28
C PRO A 72 -5.84 15.74 -14.66
N SER A 73 -6.71 15.85 -15.68
CA SER A 73 -6.23 16.18 -17.02
C SER A 73 -5.45 17.50 -17.03
N ASP A 74 -4.50 17.67 -17.94
CA ASP A 74 -3.73 18.92 -18.10
C ASP A 74 -4.64 20.17 -18.14
N ASN A 75 -5.80 20.07 -18.78
CA ASN A 75 -6.81 21.14 -18.83
C ASN A 75 -7.31 21.57 -17.44
N VAL A 76 -7.45 20.64 -16.49
CA VAL A 76 -7.84 20.95 -15.10
C VAL A 76 -6.73 21.74 -14.43
N TRP A 77 -5.47 21.31 -14.59
CA TRP A 77 -4.32 22.00 -14.04
C TRP A 77 -4.10 23.39 -14.64
N ASP A 78 -4.29 23.54 -15.95
CA ASP A 78 -4.17 24.83 -16.62
C ASP A 78 -5.28 25.79 -16.18
N ASN A 79 -6.51 25.31 -16.01
CA ASN A 79 -7.59 26.11 -15.44
C ASN A 79 -7.31 26.54 -13.99
N ILE A 80 -6.70 25.68 -13.18
CA ILE A 80 -6.28 26.02 -11.80
C ILE A 80 -5.21 27.12 -11.84
N LYS A 81 -4.17 27.00 -12.69
CA LYS A 81 -3.14 28.04 -12.86
C LYS A 81 -3.77 29.38 -13.26
N ILE A 82 -4.64 29.38 -14.27
CA ILE A 82 -5.33 30.58 -14.75
C ILE A 82 -6.08 31.28 -13.61
N LYS A 83 -6.88 30.53 -12.83
CA LYS A 83 -7.65 31.10 -11.72
C LYS A 83 -6.76 31.66 -10.59
N LEU A 84 -5.66 30.98 -10.26
CA LEU A 84 -4.71 31.48 -9.26
C LEU A 84 -4.04 32.78 -9.72
N HIS A 85 -3.70 32.89 -11.00
CA HIS A 85 -3.15 34.13 -11.57
C HIS A 85 -4.20 35.24 -11.67
N GLN A 86 -5.47 34.92 -11.95
CA GLN A 86 -6.55 35.91 -11.98
C GLN A 86 -6.83 36.49 -10.59
N ASN A 87 -6.96 35.63 -9.57
CA ASN A 87 -7.21 36.09 -8.19
C ASN A 87 -6.07 36.97 -7.64
N ASN A 88 -4.82 36.65 -7.95
CA ASN A 88 -3.68 37.48 -7.53
C ASN A 88 -3.63 38.85 -8.22
N ASN A 89 -4.33 39.03 -9.35
CA ASN A 89 -4.37 40.29 -10.09
C ASN A 89 -5.60 41.14 -9.73
N GLU A 90 -6.60 40.61 -9.03
CA GLU A 90 -7.77 41.39 -8.55
C GLU A 90 -7.51 42.11 -7.22
N ASP A 91 -6.47 41.73 -6.47
CA ASP A 91 -6.01 42.44 -5.27
C ASP A 91 -5.22 43.74 -5.58
N ASP A 92 -4.96 44.03 -6.87
CA ASP A 92 -4.25 45.24 -7.34
C ASP A 92 -5.17 46.20 -8.13
N LEU A 93 -6.46 46.25 -7.78
CA LEU A 93 -7.36 47.29 -8.30
C LEU A 93 -7.11 48.61 -7.53
N PRO A 94 -6.68 49.70 -8.20
CA PRO A 94 -6.60 50.99 -7.54
C PRO A 94 -8.03 51.39 -7.15
N LEU A 95 -8.24 51.67 -5.86
CA LEU A 95 -9.51 52.18 -5.34
C LEU A 95 -9.87 53.49 -6.04
N VAL A 96 -10.65 53.43 -7.12
CA VAL A 96 -11.28 54.61 -7.73
C VAL A 96 -12.35 55.09 -6.75
N ARG A 97 -11.99 56.06 -5.90
CA ARG A 97 -12.95 56.73 -5.01
C ARG A 97 -13.84 57.64 -5.85
N PRO A 98 -15.19 57.49 -5.82
CA PRO A 98 -16.08 58.48 -6.41
C PRO A 98 -15.99 59.80 -5.64
N LEU A 99 -16.11 60.91 -6.39
CA LEU A 99 -16.04 62.31 -5.92
C LEU A 99 -17.08 62.66 -4.86
#